data_AF-A0A8T4T4D1-F1
#
_entry.id   AF-A0A8T4T4D1-F1
#
_cell.length_a   1.000
_cell.length_b   1.000
_cell.length_c   1.000
_cell.angle_alpha   90.00
_cell.angle_beta   90.00
_cell.angle_gamma   90.00
#
_symmetry.space_group_name_H-M   'P 1'
#
loop_
_entity.id
_entity.type
_entity.pdbx_description
1 polymer ?
#
loop_
_entity_poly.entity_id
_entity_poly.type
_entity_poly.pdbx_seq_one_letter_code
_entity_poly.pdbx_strand_id
1 'polypeptide(L)'
;MKKPDWKLWLNEKKECKFWLDEYIRKKILKKSSDESRLHLRRTDHNLIFANWIIEKHKDEIPEVFGEDNFYDWVINIYYYAIYHSALALMSKEGFMSKNHSATLAFLIYHHYHSQKALEKEDVELIASSLNREDIETLGVSKELREKACYDIHESFEKKLTEQIREQAVDFVNKIKSLLK
;
A
#
# COMPACT_ATOMS: atom_id res chain seq x y z
N MET A 1 -7.62 3.27 -26.71
CA MET A 1 -8.36 2.76 -25.52
C MET A 1 -8.17 3.71 -24.36
N LYS A 2 -9.23 4.02 -23.60
CA LYS A 2 -9.14 4.84 -22.38
C LYS A 2 -8.26 4.11 -21.35
N LYS A 3 -7.33 4.82 -20.70
CA LYS A 3 -6.47 4.25 -19.65
C LYS A 3 -7.19 4.31 -18.30
N PRO A 4 -6.99 3.31 -17.40
CA PRO A 4 -7.45 3.39 -16.02
C PRO A 4 -6.89 4.63 -15.31
N ASP A 5 -7.74 5.35 -14.57
CA ASP A 5 -7.34 6.50 -13.75
C ASP A 5 -8.13 6.51 -12.44
N TRP A 6 -7.47 6.10 -11.36
CA TRP A 6 -8.11 6.01 -10.04
C TRP A 6 -8.47 7.37 -9.45
N LYS A 7 -7.79 8.46 -9.85
CA LYS A 7 -8.13 9.81 -9.40
C LYS A 7 -9.47 10.24 -9.96
N LEU A 8 -9.75 9.89 -11.21
CA LEU A 8 -11.07 10.08 -11.81
C LEU A 8 -12.13 9.26 -11.08
N TRP A 9 -11.81 8.01 -10.71
CA TRP A 9 -12.74 7.11 -10.02
C TRP A 9 -13.19 7.63 -8.66
N LEU A 10 -12.36 8.38 -7.93
CA LEU A 10 -12.75 9.04 -6.67
C LEU A 10 -13.86 10.07 -6.85
N ASN A 11 -13.90 10.75 -8.00
CA ASN A 11 -14.87 11.81 -8.28
C ASN A 11 -16.08 11.29 -9.07
N GLU A 12 -15.87 10.26 -9.89
CA GLU A 12 -16.88 9.71 -10.80
C GLU A 12 -17.21 8.25 -10.46
N LYS A 13 -18.19 8.05 -9.56
CA LYS A 13 -18.66 6.71 -9.15
C LYS A 13 -19.07 5.84 -10.34
N LYS A 14 -19.67 6.42 -11.39
CA LYS A 14 -20.07 5.71 -12.61
C LYS A 14 -18.87 5.20 -13.41
N GLU A 15 -17.82 6.00 -13.54
CA GLU A 15 -16.57 5.59 -14.18
C GLU A 15 -15.89 4.47 -13.38
N CYS A 16 -15.82 4.61 -12.04
CA CYS A 16 -15.30 3.57 -11.16
C CYS A 16 -16.04 2.24 -11.35
N LYS A 17 -17.38 2.28 -11.40
CA LYS A 17 -18.23 1.12 -11.62
C LYS A 17 -17.98 0.48 -12.99
N PHE A 18 -17.85 1.28 -14.05
CA PHE A 18 -17.52 0.78 -15.38
C PHE A 18 -16.23 -0.04 -15.37
N TRP A 19 -15.16 0.47 -14.74
CA TRP A 19 -13.89 -0.24 -14.64
C TRP A 19 -13.98 -1.49 -13.77
N LEU A 20 -14.69 -1.42 -12.64
CA LEU A 20 -14.95 -2.58 -11.79
C LEU A 20 -15.61 -3.72 -12.60
N ASP A 21 -16.65 -3.40 -13.36
CA ASP A 21 -17.37 -4.36 -14.20
C ASP A 21 -16.50 -4.92 -15.33
N GLU A 22 -15.67 -4.08 -15.95
CA GLU A 22 -14.69 -4.53 -16.93
C GLU A 22 -13.66 -5.50 -16.33
N TYR A 23 -13.18 -5.25 -15.10
CA TYR A 23 -12.25 -6.15 -14.42
C TYR A 23 -12.91 -7.48 -14.03
N ILE A 24 -14.19 -7.47 -13.63
CA ILE A 24 -14.96 -8.69 -13.37
C ILE A 24 -15.14 -9.48 -14.67
N ARG A 25 -15.59 -8.82 -15.75
CA ARG A 25 -15.81 -9.44 -17.06
C ARG A 25 -14.55 -10.09 -17.62
N LYS A 26 -13.39 -9.45 -17.43
CA LYS A 26 -12.07 -9.97 -17.84
C LYS A 26 -11.46 -10.98 -16.86
N LYS A 27 -12.16 -11.31 -15.76
CA LYS A 27 -11.66 -12.19 -14.68
C LYS A 27 -10.32 -11.72 -14.09
N ILE A 28 -10.11 -10.40 -14.07
CA ILE A 28 -9.01 -9.74 -13.36
C ILE A 28 -9.40 -9.55 -11.89
N LEU A 29 -10.66 -9.20 -11.64
CA LEU A 29 -11.30 -9.29 -10.34
C LEU A 29 -12.23 -10.52 -10.35
N LYS A 30 -12.14 -11.39 -9.35
CA LYS A 30 -12.94 -12.62 -9.28
C LYS A 30 -13.30 -12.99 -7.85
N LYS A 31 -14.34 -13.81 -7.68
CA LYS A 31 -14.69 -14.39 -6.38
C LYS A 31 -13.58 -15.30 -5.88
N SER A 32 -13.36 -15.29 -4.57
CA SER A 32 -12.40 -16.13 -3.85
C SER A 32 -12.91 -16.45 -2.45
N SER A 33 -12.26 -17.40 -1.78
CA SER A 33 -12.44 -17.62 -0.34
C SER A 33 -12.00 -16.40 0.46
N ASP A 34 -12.56 -16.25 1.67
CA ASP A 34 -12.10 -15.29 2.66
C ASP A 34 -10.72 -15.70 3.19
N GLU A 35 -9.70 -14.99 2.75
CA GLU A 35 -8.30 -15.09 3.16
C GLU A 35 -7.87 -13.85 3.96
N SER A 36 -8.83 -13.04 4.45
CA SER A 36 -8.55 -11.80 5.16
C SER A 36 -7.60 -11.98 6.34
N ARG A 37 -7.73 -13.09 7.09
CA ARG A 37 -6.83 -13.44 8.19
C ARG A 37 -5.39 -13.71 7.75
N LEU A 38 -5.19 -14.32 6.59
CA LEU A 38 -3.85 -14.57 6.04
C LEU A 38 -3.18 -13.27 5.63
N HIS A 39 -3.94 -12.38 5.01
CA HIS A 39 -3.49 -11.04 4.65
C HIS A 39 -3.14 -10.19 5.88
N LEU A 40 -3.99 -10.17 6.91
CA LEU A 40 -3.68 -9.49 8.17
C LEU A 40 -2.43 -10.04 8.85
N ARG A 41 -2.21 -11.37 8.81
CA ARG A 41 -0.97 -11.96 9.33
C ARG A 41 0.26 -11.46 8.58
N ARG A 42 0.19 -11.33 7.25
CA ARG A 42 1.29 -10.75 6.45
C ARG A 42 1.51 -9.27 6.79
N THR A 43 0.44 -8.49 6.93
CA THR A 43 0.50 -7.11 7.41
C THR A 43 1.23 -7.02 8.74
N ASP A 44 0.89 -7.88 9.71
CA ASP A 44 1.51 -7.88 11.04
C ASP A 44 2.99 -8.24 10.97
N HIS A 45 3.36 -9.27 10.19
CA HIS A 45 4.76 -9.62 9.99
C HIS A 45 5.57 -8.46 9.39
N ASN A 46 5.03 -7.77 8.38
CA ASN A 46 5.68 -6.62 7.76
C ASN A 46 5.85 -5.46 8.76
N LEU A 47 4.80 -5.11 9.52
CA LEU A 47 4.91 -4.06 10.54
C LEU A 47 5.92 -4.42 11.62
N ILE A 48 5.92 -5.65 12.13
CA ILE A 48 6.88 -6.10 13.14
C ILE A 48 8.29 -5.98 12.61
N PHE A 49 8.55 -6.45 11.38
CA PHE A 49 9.88 -6.43 10.80
C PHE A 49 10.37 -5.01 10.50
N ALA A 50 9.54 -4.14 9.90
CA ALA A 50 9.90 -2.75 9.66
C ALA A 50 10.19 -1.99 10.96
N ASN A 51 9.35 -2.16 11.98
CA ASN A 51 9.58 -1.53 13.29
C ASN A 51 10.86 -2.06 13.94
N TRP A 52 11.13 -3.36 13.84
CA TRP A 52 12.36 -3.94 14.35
C TRP A 52 13.59 -3.31 13.68
N ILE A 53 13.60 -3.15 12.35
CA ILE A 53 14.71 -2.49 11.65
C ILE A 53 14.89 -1.04 12.13
N ILE A 54 13.81 -0.28 12.31
CA ILE A 54 13.89 1.10 12.86
C ILE A 54 14.51 1.12 14.25
N GLU A 55 14.13 0.19 15.12
CA GLU A 55 14.71 0.12 16.46
C GLU A 55 16.21 -0.18 16.40
N LYS A 56 16.64 -1.07 15.49
CA LYS A 56 18.06 -1.40 15.28
C LYS A 56 18.89 -0.29 14.66
N HIS A 57 18.27 0.71 14.03
CA HIS A 57 18.97 1.91 13.57
C HIS A 57 19.49 2.80 14.70
N LYS A 58 19.06 2.57 15.95
CA LYS A 58 19.52 3.37 17.09
C LYS A 58 20.94 3.00 17.53
N ASP A 59 21.38 1.77 17.25
CA ASP A 59 22.62 1.20 17.75
C ASP A 59 23.25 0.18 16.79
N GLU A 60 22.57 -0.94 16.52
CA GLU A 60 23.17 -2.12 15.89
C GLU A 60 23.45 -1.95 14.39
N ILE A 61 22.58 -1.25 13.64
CA ILE A 61 22.78 -1.08 12.20
C ILE A 61 23.99 -0.19 11.90
N PRO A 62 24.16 0.99 12.52
CA PRO A 62 25.39 1.77 12.36
C PRO A 62 26.65 1.01 12.78
N GLU A 63 26.58 0.17 13.82
CA GLU A 63 27.71 -0.65 14.27
C GLU A 63 28.15 -1.68 13.23
N VAL A 64 27.18 -2.36 12.58
CA VAL A 64 27.45 -3.45 11.64
C VAL A 64 27.67 -2.95 10.21
N PHE A 65 26.95 -1.91 9.80
CA PHE A 65 26.84 -1.46 8.40
C PHE A 65 27.37 -0.04 8.16
N GLY A 66 27.86 0.66 9.20
CA GLY A 66 28.47 1.97 9.05
C GLY A 66 27.47 3.05 8.63
N GLU A 67 27.68 3.65 7.46
CA GLU A 67 26.85 4.74 6.92
C GLU A 67 25.58 4.23 6.19
N ASP A 68 25.44 2.92 5.97
CA ASP A 68 24.25 2.35 5.33
C ASP A 68 23.04 2.36 6.30
N ASN A 69 21.92 2.94 5.84
CA ASN A 69 20.77 3.26 6.71
C ASN A 69 19.45 2.52 6.38
N PHE A 70 19.42 1.71 5.31
CA PHE A 70 18.28 0.86 4.89
C PHE A 70 16.85 1.46 5.00
N TYR A 71 16.68 2.78 5.05
CA TYR A 71 15.38 3.41 5.29
C TYR A 71 14.45 3.22 4.09
N ASP A 72 15.02 3.13 2.88
CA ASP A 72 14.33 2.75 1.66
C ASP A 72 13.64 1.37 1.78
N TRP A 73 14.34 0.37 2.30
CA TRP A 73 13.78 -0.97 2.57
C TRP A 73 12.67 -0.92 3.60
N VAL A 74 12.86 -0.16 4.67
CA VAL A 74 11.84 0.01 5.73
C VAL A 74 10.56 0.62 5.14
N ILE A 75 10.69 1.68 4.34
CA ILE A 75 9.56 2.32 3.64
C ILE A 75 8.82 1.30 2.77
N ASN A 76 9.55 0.47 2.02
CA ASN A 76 8.93 -0.54 1.16
C ASN A 76 8.15 -1.59 1.98
N ILE A 77 8.71 -2.07 3.10
CA ILE A 77 8.01 -3.00 3.99
C ILE A 77 6.71 -2.40 4.53
N TYR A 78 6.68 -1.11 4.86
CA TYR A 78 5.43 -0.43 5.26
C TYR A 78 4.41 -0.36 4.12
N TYR A 79 4.84 -0.11 2.88
CA TYR A 79 3.93 -0.18 1.74
C TYR A 79 3.35 -1.58 1.53
N TYR A 80 4.14 -2.65 1.71
CA TYR A 80 3.60 -4.01 1.70
C TYR A 80 2.62 -4.27 2.85
N ALA A 81 2.81 -3.66 4.02
CA ALA A 81 1.86 -3.76 5.13
C ALA A 81 0.51 -3.11 4.78
N ILE A 82 0.53 -1.90 4.21
CA ILE A 82 -0.64 -1.16 3.70
C ILE A 82 -1.34 -1.96 2.60
N TYR A 83 -0.58 -2.48 1.63
CA TYR A 83 -1.15 -3.26 0.55
C TYR A 83 -1.85 -4.51 1.06
N HIS A 84 -1.20 -5.29 1.93
CA HIS A 84 -1.81 -6.49 2.47
C HIS A 84 -3.02 -6.21 3.36
N SER A 85 -3.07 -5.07 4.07
CA SER A 85 -4.29 -4.72 4.81
C SER A 85 -5.44 -4.34 3.86
N ALA A 86 -5.15 -3.63 2.77
CA ALA A 86 -6.12 -3.35 1.71
C ALA A 86 -6.65 -4.64 1.04
N LEU A 87 -5.78 -5.63 0.80
CA LEU A 87 -6.19 -6.95 0.32
C LEU A 87 -7.03 -7.72 1.34
N ALA A 88 -6.75 -7.58 2.64
CA ALA A 88 -7.57 -8.20 3.68
C ALA A 88 -9.03 -7.71 3.60
N LEU A 89 -9.23 -6.41 3.36
CA LEU A 89 -10.54 -5.80 3.21
C LEU A 89 -11.29 -6.35 1.98
N MET A 90 -10.64 -6.42 0.82
CA MET A 90 -11.22 -7.04 -0.38
C MET A 90 -11.53 -8.53 -0.18
N SER A 91 -10.59 -9.26 0.44
CA SER A 91 -10.74 -10.70 0.67
C SER A 91 -11.90 -11.01 1.60
N LYS A 92 -12.18 -10.13 2.57
CA LYS A 92 -13.33 -10.26 3.46
C LYS A 92 -14.67 -10.23 2.73
N GLU A 93 -14.74 -9.48 1.63
CA GLU A 93 -15.90 -9.39 0.72
C GLU A 93 -15.96 -10.56 -0.29
N GLY A 94 -15.05 -11.52 -0.17
CA GLY A 94 -14.96 -12.72 -1.00
C GLY A 94 -14.46 -12.45 -2.41
N PHE A 95 -13.55 -11.48 -2.58
CA PHE A 95 -12.93 -11.15 -3.85
C PHE A 95 -11.40 -11.18 -3.79
N MET A 96 -10.80 -11.43 -4.94
CA MET A 96 -9.38 -11.21 -5.18
C MET A 96 -9.17 -10.52 -6.54
N SER A 97 -8.09 -9.76 -6.66
CA SER A 97 -7.66 -9.12 -7.89
C SER A 97 -6.36 -9.75 -8.41
N LYS A 98 -6.05 -9.53 -9.69
CA LYS A 98 -4.78 -9.91 -10.33
C LYS A 98 -3.85 -8.72 -10.60
N ASN A 99 -4.30 -7.49 -10.36
CA ASN A 99 -3.50 -6.30 -10.54
C ASN A 99 -4.00 -5.14 -9.66
N HIS A 100 -3.14 -4.15 -9.51
CA HIS A 100 -3.34 -2.98 -8.65
C HIS A 100 -4.54 -2.13 -9.06
N SER A 101 -4.75 -1.91 -10.35
CA SER A 101 -5.88 -1.11 -10.83
C SER A 101 -7.22 -1.75 -10.48
N ALA A 102 -7.34 -3.08 -10.56
CA ALA A 102 -8.53 -3.79 -10.12
C ALA A 102 -8.69 -3.75 -8.60
N THR A 103 -7.58 -3.79 -7.84
CA THR A 103 -7.59 -3.57 -6.39
C THR A 103 -8.17 -2.20 -6.04
N LEU A 104 -7.66 -1.14 -6.65
CA LEU A 104 -8.15 0.22 -6.44
C LEU A 104 -9.60 0.39 -6.86
N ALA A 105 -10.00 -0.12 -8.04
CA ALA A 105 -11.38 -0.02 -8.50
C ALA A 105 -12.36 -0.69 -7.52
N PHE A 106 -12.00 -1.85 -6.96
CA PHE A 106 -12.79 -2.53 -5.94
C PHE A 106 -12.91 -1.69 -4.67
N LEU A 107 -11.77 -1.28 -4.09
CA LEU A 107 -11.75 -0.57 -2.82
C LEU A 107 -12.45 0.79 -2.92
N ILE A 108 -12.25 1.52 -4.01
CA ILE A 108 -12.90 2.80 -4.25
C ILE A 108 -14.41 2.61 -4.42
N TYR A 109 -14.87 1.63 -5.20
CA TYR A 109 -16.31 1.44 -5.40
C TYR A 109 -17.01 0.96 -4.13
N HIS A 110 -16.46 -0.06 -3.46
CA HIS A 110 -17.09 -0.70 -2.33
C HIS A 110 -16.90 0.08 -1.03
N HIS A 111 -15.66 0.46 -0.69
CA HIS A 111 -15.36 1.02 0.62
C HIS A 111 -15.32 2.55 0.66
N TYR A 112 -14.95 3.24 -0.41
CA TYR A 112 -15.02 4.71 -0.47
C TYR A 112 -16.43 5.19 -0.87
N HIS A 113 -16.94 4.75 -2.02
CA HIS A 113 -18.21 5.25 -2.58
C HIS A 113 -19.49 4.65 -1.98
N SER A 114 -19.44 3.41 -1.51
CA SER A 114 -20.65 2.69 -1.11
C SER A 114 -20.77 2.55 0.40
N GLN A 115 -19.74 2.04 1.06
CA GLN A 115 -19.73 1.89 2.53
C GLN A 115 -19.24 3.14 3.26
N LYS A 116 -18.50 4.04 2.58
CA LYS A 116 -17.85 5.21 3.19
C LYS A 116 -16.94 4.83 4.39
N ALA A 117 -16.35 3.64 4.33
CA ALA A 117 -15.40 3.12 5.30
C ALA A 117 -13.97 3.63 5.05
N LEU A 118 -13.67 3.96 3.79
CA LEU A 118 -12.41 4.62 3.39
C LEU A 118 -12.69 6.08 3.01
N GLU A 119 -11.73 6.92 3.35
CA GLU A 119 -11.65 8.33 2.98
C GLU A 119 -10.68 8.48 1.80
N LYS A 120 -10.57 9.70 1.28
CA LYS A 120 -9.75 9.96 0.10
C LYS A 120 -8.28 9.65 0.40
N GLU A 121 -7.82 10.06 1.57
CA GLU A 121 -6.45 9.90 2.06
C GLU A 121 -6.05 8.42 2.17
N ASP A 122 -6.98 7.55 2.58
CA ASP A 122 -6.74 6.10 2.58
C ASP A 122 -6.52 5.57 1.16
N VAL A 123 -7.35 6.00 0.21
CA VAL A 123 -7.24 5.57 -1.20
C VAL A 123 -5.92 6.07 -1.79
N GLU A 124 -5.52 7.30 -1.49
CA GLU A 124 -4.24 7.86 -1.92
C GLU A 124 -3.05 7.08 -1.33
N LEU A 125 -3.14 6.70 -0.05
CA LEU A 125 -2.14 5.88 0.62
C LEU A 125 -2.03 4.49 -0.04
N ILE A 126 -3.16 3.81 -0.28
CA ILE A 126 -3.18 2.52 -0.98
C ILE A 126 -2.57 2.68 -2.38
N ALA A 127 -2.99 3.68 -3.16
CA ALA A 127 -2.47 3.90 -4.51
C ALA A 127 -0.95 4.16 -4.51
N SER A 128 -0.43 4.89 -3.52
CA SER A 128 1.00 5.09 -3.36
C SER A 128 1.77 3.80 -3.07
N SER A 129 1.20 2.90 -2.25
CA SER A 129 1.80 1.60 -1.93
C SER A 129 1.88 0.67 -3.14
N LEU A 130 0.82 0.65 -3.96
CA LEU A 130 0.71 -0.19 -5.16
C LEU A 130 1.67 0.29 -6.27
N ASN A 131 1.77 1.61 -6.47
CA ASN A 131 2.71 2.17 -7.45
C ASN A 131 4.17 1.86 -7.08
N ARG A 132 4.51 1.78 -5.78
CA ARG A 132 5.85 1.39 -5.32
C ARG A 132 6.15 -0.08 -5.64
N GLU A 133 5.20 -0.99 -5.42
CA GLU A 133 5.34 -2.41 -5.78
C GLU A 133 5.51 -2.61 -7.30
N ASP A 134 4.84 -1.80 -8.12
CA ASP A 134 5.03 -1.81 -9.58
C ASP A 134 6.43 -1.31 -10.00
N ILE A 135 6.99 -0.32 -9.29
CA ILE A 135 8.35 0.21 -9.55
C ILE A 135 9.42 -0.82 -9.16
N GLU A 136 9.23 -1.55 -8.06
CA GLU A 136 10.12 -2.64 -7.64
C GLU A 136 10.08 -3.82 -8.62
N THR A 137 8.90 -4.14 -9.17
CA THR A 137 8.74 -5.20 -10.18
C THR A 137 9.43 -4.84 -11.51
N LEU A 138 9.62 -3.55 -11.79
CA LEU A 138 10.27 -3.06 -13.02
C LEU A 138 11.75 -2.72 -12.86
N GLY A 139 12.32 -2.76 -11.66
CA GLY A 139 13.75 -2.52 -11.42
C GLY A 139 14.23 -1.09 -11.69
N VAL A 140 13.33 -0.10 -11.81
CA VAL A 140 13.69 1.29 -12.15
C VAL A 140 13.49 2.22 -10.95
N SER A 141 14.39 2.15 -9.97
CA SER A 141 14.46 3.10 -8.86
C SER A 141 15.38 4.31 -9.18
N LYS A 142 15.28 4.86 -10.40
CA LYS A 142 16.16 5.97 -10.85
C LYS A 142 15.64 7.35 -10.46
N GLU A 143 14.35 7.61 -10.61
CA GLU A 143 13.74 8.92 -10.28
C GLU A 143 13.72 9.24 -8.77
N LEU A 144 13.57 8.21 -7.92
CA LEU A 144 13.65 8.37 -6.46
C LEU A 144 15.08 8.61 -6.00
N ARG A 145 16.08 7.98 -6.64
CA ARG A 145 17.50 8.31 -6.43
C ARG A 145 17.81 9.75 -6.81
N GLU A 146 17.32 10.21 -7.96
CA GLU A 146 17.59 11.57 -8.44
C GLU A 146 16.99 12.68 -7.55
N LYS A 147 15.84 12.44 -6.90
CA LYS A 147 15.29 13.39 -5.92
C LYS A 147 16.04 13.41 -4.59
N ALA A 148 16.64 12.28 -4.23
CA ALA A 148 17.37 12.13 -2.99
C ALA A 148 18.77 12.78 -3.12
N CYS A 149 19.39 12.75 -4.31
CA CYS A 149 20.73 13.29 -4.61
C CYS A 149 20.97 14.79 -4.35
N TYR A 150 19.97 15.58 -3.97
CA TYR A 150 20.15 16.99 -3.61
C TYR A 150 20.29 17.14 -2.08
N ASP A 151 21.48 16.78 -1.59
CA ASP A 151 22.21 17.33 -0.42
C ASP A 151 21.70 17.13 1.02
N ILE A 152 20.63 16.38 1.32
CA ILE A 152 20.17 16.13 2.72
C ILE A 152 19.60 14.70 2.94
N HIS A 153 20.27 13.67 2.43
CA HIS A 153 19.75 12.30 2.27
C HIS A 153 19.26 11.59 3.55
N GLU A 154 20.10 11.42 4.58
CA GLU A 154 19.78 10.55 5.71
C GLU A 154 18.66 11.11 6.61
N SER A 155 18.71 12.41 6.92
CA SER A 155 17.68 13.04 7.77
C SER A 155 16.32 13.11 7.07
N PHE A 156 16.31 13.25 5.73
CA PHE A 156 15.09 13.22 4.94
C PHE A 156 14.49 11.81 4.87
N GLU A 157 15.30 10.79 4.59
CA GLU A 157 14.86 9.39 4.52
C GLU A 157 14.33 8.88 5.86
N LYS A 158 15.00 9.23 6.96
CA LYS A 158 14.52 8.94 8.32
C LYS A 158 13.16 9.59 8.59
N LYS A 159 13.03 10.90 8.31
CA LYS A 159 11.76 11.62 8.50
C LYS A 159 10.63 11.05 7.64
N LEU A 160 10.93 10.70 6.38
CA LEU A 160 9.97 10.04 5.51
C LEU A 160 9.57 8.66 6.05
N THR A 161 10.53 7.90 6.56
CA THR A 161 10.27 6.58 7.18
C THR A 161 9.36 6.70 8.39
N GLU A 162 9.60 7.67 9.27
CA GLU A 162 8.75 7.94 10.43
C GLU A 162 7.32 8.34 10.01
N GLN A 163 7.17 9.19 9.01
CA GLN A 163 5.85 9.57 8.46
C GLN A 163 5.11 8.37 7.86
N ILE A 164 5.78 7.55 7.04
CA ILE A 164 5.17 6.35 6.44
C ILE A 164 4.83 5.32 7.52
N ARG A 165 5.64 5.17 8.56
CA ARG A 165 5.35 4.30 9.71
C ARG A 165 4.04 4.70 10.38
N GLU A 166 3.86 5.98 10.71
CA GLU A 166 2.63 6.47 11.35
C GLU A 166 1.41 6.20 10.46
N GLN A 167 1.48 6.57 9.17
CA GLN A 167 0.42 6.30 8.21
C GLN A 167 0.09 4.81 8.07
N ALA A 168 1.11 3.95 8.01
CA ALA A 168 0.92 2.51 7.89
C ALA A 168 0.26 1.93 9.14
N VAL A 169 0.71 2.31 10.34
CA VAL A 169 0.15 1.84 11.61
C VAL A 169 -1.31 2.28 11.75
N ASP A 170 -1.61 3.56 11.49
CA ASP A 170 -2.96 4.10 11.59
C ASP A 170 -3.90 3.44 10.59
N PHE A 171 -3.47 3.32 9.33
CA PHE A 171 -4.25 2.65 8.29
C PHE A 171 -4.50 1.18 8.61
N VAL A 172 -3.48 0.43 9.07
CA VAL A 172 -3.65 -0.98 9.45
C VAL A 172 -4.60 -1.12 10.64
N ASN A 173 -4.52 -0.24 11.63
CA ASN A 173 -5.44 -0.25 12.78
C ASN A 173 -6.89 0.04 12.34
N LYS A 174 -7.08 0.98 11.40
CA LYS A 174 -8.38 1.24 10.76
C LYS A 174 -8.91 0.01 10.03
N ILE A 175 -8.09 -0.66 9.21
CA ILE A 175 -8.52 -1.89 8.54
C ILE A 175 -8.89 -2.98 9.54
N LYS A 176 -8.08 -3.18 10.59
CA LYS A 176 -8.38 -4.15 11.64
C LYS A 176 -9.69 -3.84 12.37
N SER A 177 -10.04 -2.56 12.57
CA SER A 177 -11.31 -2.20 13.20
C SER A 177 -12.50 -2.45 12.28
N LEU A 178 -12.36 -2.25 10.96
CA LEU A 178 -13.38 -2.56 9.96
C LEU A 178 -13.64 -4.06 9.79
N LEU A 179 -12.66 -4.91 10.12
CA LEU A 179 -12.72 -6.36 9.98
C LEU A 179 -13.13 -7.12 11.26
N LYS A 180 -13.41 -6.40 12.35
CA LYS A 180 -13.87 -6.99 13.62
C LYS A 180 -15.30 -7.51 13.54
#